data_AF-A0A7C7XCH0-F1
#
_entry.id   AF-A0A7C7XCH0-F1
#
_cell.length_a   1.000
_cell.length_b   1.000
_cell.length_c   1.000
_cell.angle_alpha   90.00
_cell.angle_beta   90.00
_cell.angle_gamma   90.00
#
_symmetry.space_group_name_H-M   'P 1'
#
loop_
_entity.id
_entity.type
_entity.pdbx_description
1 polymer ?
#
loop_
_entity_poly.entity_id
_entity_poly.type
_entity_poly.pdbx_seq_one_letter_code
_entity_poly.pdbx_strand_id
1 'polypeptide(L)'
;MRAPSRYTSSNPSVVMSAHGRCRGAACSNALKSPDATMTNTKRSPVERAAATIALVVVATLTAATHVTAQGGAGIVEWPYVGADQANTRSSPAAGVTPDNVDQLQVAWTWRPEERAREEFGTVPGSFASTPIMIDGTVYVSTNYNRVAALDAGSGAVRWVFDPRAYEDGMPTLGGGFRHRGVTTWRDGDDLRIFLASRFRLFSNPGLCFFGCDRIVL
;
A
#
# COMPACT_ATOMS: atom_id res chain seq x y z
N MET A 1 -38.10 14.02 9.76
CA MET A 1 -37.75 14.09 8.31
C MET A 1 -36.50 13.25 8.11
N ARG A 2 -36.68 11.99 7.69
CA ARG A 2 -36.19 11.37 6.43
C ARG A 2 -34.66 11.33 6.25
N ALA A 3 -34.09 10.17 6.56
CA ALA A 3 -33.00 9.57 5.80
C ALA A 3 -33.59 8.66 4.70
N PRO A 4 -32.87 8.44 3.58
CA PRO A 4 -32.68 7.09 3.04
C PRO A 4 -31.23 6.92 2.49
N SER A 5 -30.66 5.77 2.15
CA SER A 5 -31.20 4.51 1.64
C SER A 5 -30.13 3.41 1.84
N ARG A 6 -30.54 2.21 2.32
CA ARG A 6 -29.78 0.96 2.19
C ARG A 6 -30.40 0.15 1.05
N TYR A 7 -29.58 -0.34 0.15
CA TYR A 7 -29.99 -1.26 -0.91
C TYR A 7 -29.78 -2.70 -0.42
N THR A 8 -30.88 -3.45 -0.31
CA THR A 8 -30.88 -4.91 -0.13
C THR A 8 -31.70 -5.50 -1.28
N SER A 9 -31.10 -6.37 -2.08
CA SER A 9 -31.81 -7.21 -3.04
C SER A 9 -31.62 -8.66 -2.63
N SER A 10 -32.74 -9.30 -2.32
CA SER A 10 -32.91 -10.73 -2.13
C SER A 10 -33.68 -11.31 -3.31
N ASN A 11 -33.68 -12.65 -3.38
CA ASN A 11 -34.64 -13.54 -4.03
C ASN A 11 -34.28 -14.07 -5.46
N PRO A 12 -34.82 -15.24 -5.89
CA PRO A 12 -34.50 -16.59 -5.39
C PRO A 12 -34.24 -17.65 -6.48
N SER A 13 -33.79 -18.81 -6.01
CA SER A 13 -33.88 -20.20 -6.50
C SER A 13 -34.60 -20.52 -7.82
N VAL A 14 -33.91 -21.26 -8.71
CA VAL A 14 -34.54 -22.27 -9.58
C VAL A 14 -33.69 -23.55 -9.55
N VAL A 15 -34.27 -24.61 -8.99
CA VAL A 15 -33.83 -26.01 -9.06
C VAL A 15 -34.79 -26.69 -10.04
N MET A 16 -34.27 -27.41 -11.05
CA MET A 16 -35.12 -28.28 -11.89
C MET A 16 -34.49 -29.66 -12.01
N SER A 17 -35.19 -30.62 -11.40
CA SER A 17 -34.92 -32.05 -11.32
C SER A 17 -35.38 -32.74 -12.62
N ALA A 18 -34.56 -33.65 -13.14
CA ALA A 18 -34.85 -34.47 -14.30
C ALA A 18 -35.43 -35.83 -13.85
N HIS A 19 -36.73 -36.06 -14.02
CA HIS A 19 -37.33 -37.41 -13.95
C HIS A 19 -38.56 -37.48 -14.87
N GLY A 20 -38.45 -38.21 -15.98
CA GLY A 20 -39.57 -38.56 -16.86
C GLY A 20 -39.38 -39.99 -17.40
N ARG A 21 -40.04 -40.96 -16.75
CA ARG A 21 -40.13 -42.37 -17.19
C ARG A 21 -41.26 -42.50 -18.21
N CYS A 22 -41.03 -43.22 -19.31
CA CYS A 22 -42.11 -43.75 -20.15
C CYS A 22 -42.33 -45.24 -19.83
N ARG A 23 -43.59 -45.60 -19.52
CA ARG A 23 -44.12 -46.98 -19.45
C ARG A 23 -44.64 -47.41 -20.85
N GLY A 24 -44.68 -48.73 -21.10
CA GLY A 24 -44.93 -49.45 -22.36
C GLY A 24 -46.19 -49.10 -23.16
N ALA A 25 -46.47 -49.67 -24.34
CA ALA A 25 -45.87 -50.79 -25.07
C ALA A 25 -46.25 -50.73 -26.58
N ALA A 26 -45.43 -51.38 -27.41
CA ALA A 26 -45.71 -51.88 -28.76
C ALA A 26 -45.92 -50.87 -29.91
N CYS A 27 -44.82 -50.58 -30.63
CA CYS A 27 -44.80 -50.61 -32.10
C CYS A 27 -43.41 -51.10 -32.52
N SER A 28 -43.33 -52.40 -32.80
CA SER A 28 -42.20 -53.05 -33.44
C SER A 28 -42.13 -52.63 -34.90
N ASN A 29 -41.00 -52.06 -35.33
CA ASN A 29 -40.45 -52.35 -36.65
C ASN A 29 -38.94 -52.14 -36.66
N ALA A 30 -38.28 -53.14 -37.22
CA ALA A 30 -36.84 -53.33 -37.25
C ALA A 30 -36.13 -52.28 -38.11
N LEU A 31 -35.09 -51.67 -37.57
CA LEU A 31 -34.02 -51.04 -38.35
C LEU A 31 -32.67 -51.53 -37.81
N LYS A 32 -32.22 -52.58 -38.50
CA LYS A 32 -30.87 -53.12 -38.69
C LYS A 32 -29.72 -52.26 -38.12
N SER A 33 -29.02 -52.81 -37.13
CA SER A 33 -27.69 -52.37 -36.72
C SER A 33 -26.70 -52.54 -37.88
N PRO A 34 -25.89 -51.53 -38.24
CA PRO A 34 -24.64 -51.81 -38.92
C PRO A 34 -23.61 -52.26 -37.88
N ASP A 35 -23.04 -53.44 -38.13
CA ASP A 35 -21.80 -53.91 -37.51
C ASP A 35 -20.75 -52.80 -37.55
N ALA A 36 -20.40 -52.24 -36.38
CA ALA A 36 -19.22 -51.43 -36.23
C ALA A 36 -18.01 -52.36 -36.25
N THR A 37 -17.58 -52.74 -37.45
CA THR A 37 -16.27 -53.35 -37.67
C THR A 37 -15.22 -52.36 -37.15
N MET A 38 -14.54 -52.71 -36.06
CA MET A 38 -13.39 -51.95 -35.56
C MET A 38 -12.26 -52.01 -36.60
N THR A 39 -12.26 -51.08 -37.54
CA THR A 39 -11.09 -50.80 -38.35
C THR A 39 -10.11 -50.01 -37.48
N ASN A 40 -9.02 -50.67 -37.08
CA ASN A 40 -7.88 -50.04 -36.44
C ASN A 40 -7.18 -49.15 -37.47
N THR A 41 -7.66 -47.91 -37.60
CA THR A 41 -7.02 -46.90 -38.46
C THR A 41 -5.73 -46.46 -37.76
N LYS A 42 -4.59 -46.96 -38.25
CA LYS A 42 -3.27 -46.46 -37.85
C LYS A 42 -3.20 -44.96 -38.14
N ARG A 43 -3.31 -44.14 -37.11
CA ARG A 43 -3.14 -42.68 -37.22
C ARG A 43 -1.79 -42.37 -37.86
N SER A 44 -1.81 -41.52 -38.88
CA SER A 44 -0.63 -41.18 -39.67
C SER A 44 0.40 -40.41 -38.82
N PRO A 45 1.71 -40.40 -39.19
CA PRO A 45 2.71 -39.62 -38.46
C PRO A 45 2.38 -38.12 -38.41
N VAL A 46 1.61 -37.62 -39.39
CA VAL A 46 1.15 -36.22 -39.47
C VAL A 46 0.06 -35.91 -38.43
N GLU A 47 -0.87 -36.83 -38.18
CA GLU A 47 -1.91 -36.68 -37.14
C GLU A 47 -1.33 -36.74 -35.72
N ARG A 48 -0.26 -37.53 -35.53
CA ARG A 48 0.48 -37.57 -34.26
C ARG A 48 1.23 -36.28 -34.01
N ALA A 49 1.89 -35.72 -35.04
CA ALA A 49 2.58 -34.44 -34.95
C ALA A 49 1.61 -33.27 -34.67
N ALA A 50 0.43 -33.25 -35.31
CA ALA A 50 -0.59 -32.23 -35.07
C ALA A 50 -1.15 -32.28 -33.64
N ALA A 51 -1.36 -33.49 -33.09
CA ALA A 51 -1.81 -33.66 -31.71
C ALA A 51 -0.73 -33.26 -30.68
N THR A 52 0.55 -33.50 -30.97
CA THR A 52 1.67 -33.07 -30.11
C THR A 52 1.88 -31.55 -30.16
N ILE A 53 1.76 -30.94 -31.34
CA ILE A 53 1.85 -29.48 -31.49
C ILE A 53 0.69 -28.78 -30.78
N ALA A 54 -0.55 -29.30 -30.90
CA ALA A 54 -1.70 -28.76 -30.19
C ALA A 54 -1.54 -28.86 -28.66
N LEU A 55 -0.99 -29.96 -28.14
CA LEU A 55 -0.74 -30.16 -26.71
C LEU A 55 0.37 -29.24 -26.18
N VAL A 56 1.44 -29.01 -26.96
CA VAL A 56 2.52 -28.08 -26.62
C VAL A 56 2.02 -26.63 -26.65
N VAL A 57 1.22 -26.25 -27.65
CA VAL A 57 0.63 -24.91 -27.76
C VAL A 57 -0.29 -24.63 -26.57
N VAL A 58 -1.17 -25.56 -26.21
CA VAL A 58 -2.05 -25.43 -25.03
C VAL A 58 -1.27 -25.35 -23.71
N ALA A 59 -0.19 -26.12 -23.57
CA ALA A 59 0.70 -26.06 -22.39
C ALA A 59 1.47 -24.73 -22.30
N THR A 60 1.91 -24.18 -23.44
CA THR A 60 2.59 -22.86 -23.47
C THR A 60 1.63 -21.70 -23.23
N LEU A 61 0.36 -21.80 -23.68
CA LEU A 61 -0.68 -20.79 -23.42
C LEU A 61 -1.17 -20.80 -21.96
N THR A 62 -1.14 -21.96 -21.27
CA THR A 62 -1.49 -22.04 -19.84
C THR A 62 -0.32 -21.63 -18.92
N ALA A 63 0.94 -21.83 -19.33
CA ALA A 63 2.10 -21.30 -18.60
C ALA A 63 2.17 -19.76 -18.63
N ALA A 64 1.68 -19.13 -19.71
CA ALA A 64 1.66 -17.67 -19.84
C ALA A 64 0.62 -16.98 -18.92
N THR A 65 -0.41 -17.70 -18.45
CA THR A 65 -1.45 -17.13 -17.58
C THR A 65 -1.13 -17.15 -16.09
N HIS A 66 -0.05 -17.81 -15.66
CA HIS A 66 0.36 -17.84 -14.24
C HIS A 66 1.27 -16.69 -13.82
N VAL A 67 1.59 -15.76 -14.73
CA VAL A 67 2.28 -14.50 -14.40
C VAL A 67 1.25 -13.38 -14.24
N THR A 68 0.17 -13.64 -13.51
CA THR A 68 -0.62 -12.56 -12.91
C THR A 68 0.06 -12.21 -11.59
N ALA A 69 0.86 -11.16 -11.65
CA ALA A 69 1.12 -10.23 -10.56
C ALA A 69 1.08 -10.85 -9.16
N GLN A 70 2.25 -11.19 -8.60
CA GLN A 70 2.46 -10.73 -7.24
C GLN A 70 2.26 -9.23 -7.31
N GLY A 71 1.07 -8.75 -6.95
CA GLY A 71 0.86 -7.34 -6.71
C GLY A 71 1.94 -6.97 -5.73
N GLY A 72 2.95 -6.23 -6.20
CA GLY A 72 3.92 -5.63 -5.31
C GLY A 72 3.09 -4.96 -4.24
N ALA A 73 3.29 -5.37 -2.98
CA ALA A 73 2.59 -4.74 -1.88
C ALA A 73 2.80 -3.24 -2.08
N GLY A 74 1.72 -2.53 -2.42
CA GLY A 74 1.81 -1.10 -2.67
C GLY A 74 2.46 -0.44 -1.46
N ILE A 75 3.14 0.68 -1.67
CA ILE A 75 3.70 1.43 -0.56
C ILE A 75 2.56 1.70 0.45
N VAL A 76 2.75 1.22 1.68
CA VAL A 76 1.77 1.43 2.75
C VAL A 76 2.06 2.78 3.38
N GLU A 77 1.23 3.76 3.02
CA GLU A 77 1.33 5.12 3.52
C GLU A 77 1.03 5.21 5.03
N TRP A 78 1.54 6.26 5.68
CA TRP A 78 1.29 6.58 7.09
C TRP A 78 0.99 8.08 7.26
N PRO A 79 -0.17 8.57 6.79
CA PRO A 79 -0.43 10.00 6.65
C PRO A 79 -0.71 10.72 7.98
N TYR A 80 -1.06 9.99 9.05
CA TYR A 80 -1.34 10.52 10.38
C TYR A 80 -0.38 9.94 11.41
N VAL A 81 -0.05 10.69 12.45
CA VAL A 81 0.76 10.20 13.59
C VAL A 81 0.22 8.88 14.17
N GLY A 82 -1.10 8.67 14.14
CA GLY A 82 -1.77 7.47 14.62
C GLY A 82 -2.11 6.43 13.54
N ALA A 83 -1.43 6.44 12.39
CA ALA A 83 -1.76 5.71 11.15
C ALA A 83 -3.01 6.24 10.43
N ASP A 84 -4.12 6.35 11.14
CA ASP A 84 -5.42 6.81 10.64
C ASP A 84 -6.05 7.85 11.58
N GLN A 85 -7.20 8.40 11.18
CA GLN A 85 -7.94 9.38 11.99
C GLN A 85 -8.50 8.80 13.30
N ALA A 86 -8.66 7.48 13.39
CA ALA A 86 -9.09 6.78 14.60
C ALA A 86 -7.91 6.49 15.55
N ASN A 87 -6.68 6.81 15.16
CA ASN A 87 -5.46 6.58 15.92
C ASN A 87 -5.24 5.11 16.27
N THR A 88 -5.55 4.20 15.35
CA THR A 88 -5.44 2.74 15.61
C THR A 88 -4.00 2.28 15.76
N ARG A 89 -3.04 2.99 15.16
CA ARG A 89 -1.62 2.60 15.08
C ARG A 89 -1.42 1.21 14.47
N SER A 90 -2.30 0.83 13.55
CA SER A 90 -2.25 -0.46 12.85
C SER A 90 -1.80 -0.28 11.40
N SER A 91 -1.03 -1.24 10.88
CA SER A 91 -0.57 -1.27 9.48
C SER A 91 -1.15 -2.48 8.76
N PRO A 92 -1.66 -2.32 7.52
CA PRO A 92 -2.05 -3.45 6.68
C PRO A 92 -0.85 -4.15 6.00
N ALA A 93 0.37 -3.65 6.19
CA ALA A 93 1.56 -4.24 5.58
C ALA A 93 1.79 -5.68 6.06
N ALA A 94 2.01 -6.59 5.11
CA ALA A 94 2.19 -8.02 5.38
C ALA A 94 3.58 -8.55 5.00
N GLY A 95 4.52 -7.66 4.63
CA GLY A 95 5.88 -8.06 4.21
C GLY A 95 6.76 -8.55 5.36
N VAL A 96 6.46 -8.14 6.60
CA VAL A 96 7.14 -8.58 7.82
C VAL A 96 6.15 -9.38 8.66
N THR A 97 6.55 -10.60 9.02
CA THR A 97 5.74 -11.55 9.79
C THR A 97 6.57 -12.09 10.97
N PRO A 98 5.95 -12.76 11.96
CA PRO A 98 6.69 -13.43 13.03
C PRO A 98 7.74 -14.43 12.53
N ASP A 99 7.54 -15.02 11.35
CA ASP A 99 8.42 -16.05 10.77
C ASP A 99 9.67 -15.47 10.08
N ASN A 100 9.71 -14.16 9.79
CA ASN A 100 10.82 -13.53 9.08
C ASN A 100 11.37 -12.26 9.74
N VAL A 101 10.83 -11.85 10.90
CA VAL A 101 11.24 -10.63 11.62
C VAL A 101 12.71 -10.68 12.05
N ASP A 102 13.26 -11.89 12.24
CA ASP A 102 14.65 -12.15 12.57
C ASP A 102 15.62 -11.85 11.41
N GLN A 103 15.10 -11.72 10.18
CA GLN A 103 15.89 -11.42 8.98
C GLN A 103 16.03 -9.92 8.71
N LEU A 104 15.39 -9.06 9.51
CA LEU A 104 15.42 -7.63 9.31
C LEU A 104 16.82 -7.05 9.46
N GLN A 105 17.15 -6.15 8.54
CA GLN A 105 18.41 -5.39 8.55
C GLN A 105 18.09 -3.91 8.44
N VAL A 106 18.99 -3.07 8.97
CA VAL A 106 18.87 -1.62 8.82
C VAL A 106 19.04 -1.28 7.34
N ALA A 107 17.99 -0.77 6.71
CA ALA A 107 18.03 -0.32 5.31
C ALA A 107 18.83 0.99 5.18
N TRP A 108 18.59 1.94 6.09
CA TRP A 108 19.30 3.21 6.15
C TRP A 108 19.19 3.84 7.54
N THR A 109 20.02 4.85 7.82
CA THR A 109 19.96 5.67 9.03
C THR A 109 20.15 7.12 8.67
N TRP A 110 19.25 7.98 9.13
CA TRP A 110 19.39 9.43 9.03
C TRP A 110 19.60 10.03 10.42
N ARG A 111 20.49 11.02 10.51
CA ARG A 111 20.74 11.78 11.74
C ARG A 111 20.54 13.28 11.46
N PRO A 112 19.78 14.00 12.29
CA PRO A 112 19.58 15.45 12.12
C PRO A 112 20.82 16.28 12.51
N GLU A 113 21.86 15.65 13.10
CA GLU A 113 23.10 16.29 13.54
C GLU A 113 22.87 17.50 14.49
N GLU A 114 21.85 17.42 15.34
CA GLU A 114 21.53 18.49 16.30
C GLU A 114 22.35 18.36 17.58
N ARG A 115 23.02 19.45 17.95
CA ARG A 115 23.88 19.58 19.12
C ARG A 115 23.48 20.80 19.93
N ALA A 116 23.95 20.89 21.18
CA ALA A 116 23.77 22.08 21.99
C ALA A 116 24.22 23.33 21.24
N ARG A 117 23.43 24.41 21.36
CA ARG A 117 23.75 25.73 20.82
C ARG A 117 23.98 26.67 21.99
N GLU A 118 25.23 26.78 22.39
CA GLU A 118 25.68 27.59 23.53
C GLU A 118 25.33 29.08 23.34
N GLU A 119 25.43 29.57 22.10
CA GLU A 119 25.07 30.94 21.71
C GLU A 119 23.63 31.35 22.07
N PHE A 120 22.72 30.38 22.21
CA PHE A 120 21.33 30.59 22.61
C PHE A 120 21.00 29.96 23.98
N GLY A 121 21.98 29.35 24.65
CA GLY A 121 21.77 28.59 25.89
C GLY A 121 20.78 27.43 25.72
N THR A 122 20.79 26.76 24.57
CA THR A 122 19.82 25.69 24.27
C THR A 122 20.48 24.33 24.07
N VAL A 123 19.76 23.27 24.42
CA VAL A 123 20.19 21.89 24.21
C VAL A 123 19.08 21.06 23.55
N PRO A 124 19.41 20.10 22.67
CA PRO A 124 18.43 19.12 22.21
C PRO A 124 18.01 18.21 23.38
N GLY A 125 16.73 17.85 23.43
CA GLY A 125 16.19 16.88 24.38
C GLY A 125 16.08 15.47 23.78
N SER A 126 15.14 14.68 24.31
CA SER A 126 14.82 13.35 23.75
C SER A 126 14.12 13.46 22.39
N PHE A 127 14.53 12.64 21.42
CA PHE A 127 13.83 12.54 20.14
C PHE A 127 12.47 11.85 20.32
N ALA A 128 11.38 12.59 20.13
CA ALA A 128 10.01 12.13 20.42
C ALA A 128 9.06 12.22 19.22
N SER A 129 9.61 12.45 18.02
CA SER A 129 8.83 12.55 16.79
C SER A 129 8.29 11.18 16.38
N THR A 130 7.01 11.11 16.05
CA THR A 130 6.45 10.02 15.24
C THR A 130 6.40 10.49 13.80
N PRO A 131 7.22 9.93 12.88
CA PRO A 131 7.20 10.31 11.48
C PRO A 131 5.87 9.98 10.81
N ILE A 132 5.57 10.70 9.75
CA ILE A 132 4.50 10.36 8.81
C ILE A 132 5.13 10.05 7.44
N MET A 133 4.44 9.25 6.63
CA MET A 133 4.87 8.92 5.28
C MET A 133 3.73 9.16 4.30
N ILE A 134 4.00 9.98 3.28
CA ILE A 134 3.05 10.35 2.22
C ILE A 134 3.79 10.37 0.88
N ASP A 135 3.27 9.67 -0.10
CA ASP A 135 3.80 9.55 -1.47
C ASP A 135 5.29 9.15 -1.47
N GLY A 136 5.63 8.13 -0.68
CA GLY A 136 7.01 7.65 -0.55
C GLY A 136 7.99 8.66 0.07
N THR A 137 7.49 9.70 0.75
CA THR A 137 8.30 10.70 1.48
C THR A 137 8.02 10.59 2.97
N VAL A 138 9.07 10.38 3.77
CA VAL A 138 9.00 10.41 5.23
C VAL A 138 9.22 11.84 5.71
N TYR A 139 8.25 12.39 6.44
CA TYR A 139 8.37 13.67 7.11
C TYR A 139 8.59 13.45 8.59
N VAL A 140 9.70 13.99 9.10
CA VAL A 140 10.12 13.82 10.49
C VAL A 140 10.51 15.16 11.09
N SER A 141 10.06 15.41 12.32
CA SER A 141 10.48 16.59 13.06
C SER A 141 11.68 16.30 13.97
N THR A 142 12.52 17.30 14.20
CA THR A 142 13.72 17.19 15.03
C THR A 142 13.55 17.88 16.37
N ASN A 143 14.56 17.81 17.25
CA ASN A 143 14.52 18.45 18.56
C ASN A 143 14.32 19.96 18.44
N TYR A 144 15.11 20.64 17.62
CA TYR A 144 14.99 22.08 17.39
C TYR A 144 13.81 22.50 16.50
N ASN A 145 12.76 21.69 16.46
CA ASN A 145 11.55 21.87 15.68
C ASN A 145 11.85 22.04 14.18
N ARG A 146 12.91 21.43 13.64
CA ARG A 146 13.07 21.37 12.17
C ARG A 146 12.15 20.30 11.62
N VAL A 147 11.85 20.36 10.33
CA VAL A 147 11.20 19.28 9.57
C VAL A 147 12.11 18.84 8.46
N ALA A 148 12.41 17.55 8.39
CA ALA A 148 13.09 16.94 7.26
C ALA A 148 12.11 16.10 6.45
N ALA A 149 12.15 16.25 5.13
CA ALA A 149 11.53 15.34 4.19
C ALA A 149 12.62 14.41 3.63
N LEU A 150 12.42 13.11 3.83
CA LEU A 150 13.35 12.06 3.43
C LEU A 150 12.69 11.16 2.39
N ASP A 151 13.46 10.72 1.41
CA ASP A 151 13.04 9.63 0.54
C ASP A 151 12.88 8.33 1.36
N ALA A 152 11.71 7.68 1.29
CA ALA A 152 11.42 6.52 2.13
C ALA A 152 12.30 5.30 1.81
N GLY A 153 12.73 5.14 0.55
CA GLY A 153 13.54 4.02 0.10
C GLY A 153 15.02 4.14 0.49
N SER A 154 15.58 5.34 0.34
CA SER A 154 17.02 5.58 0.52
C SER A 154 17.39 6.32 1.80
N GLY A 155 16.45 7.01 2.44
CA GLY A 155 16.73 7.93 3.55
C GLY A 155 17.37 9.24 3.10
N ALA A 156 17.51 9.48 1.79
CA ALA A 156 18.10 10.70 1.25
C ALA A 156 17.25 11.92 1.60
N VAL A 157 17.91 12.99 2.07
CA VAL A 157 17.24 14.25 2.39
C VAL A 157 16.77 14.91 1.11
N ARG A 158 15.45 15.11 0.98
CA ARG A 158 14.85 15.90 -0.11
C ARG A 158 14.91 17.39 0.23
N TRP A 159 14.53 17.75 1.45
CA TRP A 159 14.65 19.11 1.97
C TRP A 159 14.62 19.12 3.51
N VAL A 160 15.12 20.21 4.10
CA VAL A 160 15.00 20.50 5.53
C VAL A 160 14.48 21.92 5.71
N PHE A 161 13.48 22.07 6.57
CA PHE A 161 12.98 23.36 7.03
C PHE A 161 13.42 23.60 8.47
N ASP A 162 14.14 24.70 8.71
CA ASP A 162 14.56 25.15 10.04
C ASP A 162 13.80 26.43 10.42
N PRO A 163 12.85 26.39 11.39
CA PRO A 163 12.16 27.58 11.88
C PRO A 163 13.01 28.39 12.87
N ARG A 164 14.23 27.94 13.18
CA ARG A 164 15.18 28.55 14.11
C ARG A 164 14.61 28.71 15.52
N ALA A 165 13.91 27.67 16.00
CA ALA A 165 13.24 27.69 17.30
C ALA A 165 14.19 27.95 18.49
N TYR A 166 15.47 27.62 18.33
CA TYR A 166 16.52 27.88 19.31
C TYR A 166 16.79 29.37 19.53
N GLU A 167 16.48 30.26 18.57
CA GLU A 167 16.68 31.71 18.72
C GLU A 167 15.77 32.30 19.81
N ASP A 168 14.63 31.66 20.09
CA ASP A 168 13.71 32.06 21.17
C ASP A 168 14.17 31.55 22.56
N GLY A 169 15.39 31.01 22.67
CA GLY A 169 15.95 30.45 23.89
C GLY A 169 15.34 29.14 24.36
N MET A 170 15.78 28.69 25.53
CA MET A 170 15.40 27.40 26.09
C MET A 170 13.90 27.33 26.45
N PRO A 171 13.19 26.21 26.17
CA PRO A 171 11.85 25.98 26.72
C PRO A 171 11.86 25.95 28.25
N THR A 172 10.82 26.54 28.86
CA THR A 172 10.71 26.75 30.31
C THR A 172 10.68 25.48 31.14
N LEU A 173 10.27 24.34 30.56
CA LEU A 173 10.04 23.09 31.28
C LEU A 173 11.32 22.25 31.54
N GLY A 174 12.50 22.75 31.16
CA GLY A 174 13.76 21.99 31.30
C GLY A 174 13.81 20.71 30.45
N GLY A 175 14.99 20.11 30.34
CA GLY A 175 15.15 18.80 29.64
C GLY A 175 15.29 18.86 28.12
N GLY A 176 15.63 20.02 27.56
CA GLY A 176 15.96 20.16 26.14
C GLY A 176 14.77 20.41 25.23
N PHE A 177 15.10 20.80 24.00
CA PHE A 177 14.17 20.94 22.89
C PHE A 177 13.59 19.57 22.50
N ARG A 178 12.27 19.45 22.52
CA ARG A 178 11.52 18.22 22.18
C ARG A 178 10.33 18.59 21.32
N HIS A 179 10.16 17.84 20.23
CA HIS A 179 9.03 17.99 19.31
C HIS A 179 8.41 16.62 19.02
N ARG A 180 7.08 16.58 18.78
CA ARG A 180 6.31 15.31 18.72
C ARG A 180 5.89 14.86 17.33
N GLY A 181 6.20 15.63 16.30
CA GLY A 181 5.87 15.29 14.93
C GLY A 181 5.15 16.40 14.20
N VAL A 182 4.85 16.15 12.94
CA VAL A 182 4.12 17.06 12.05
C VAL A 182 2.69 16.54 11.86
N THR A 183 1.82 17.40 11.32
CA THR A 183 0.52 16.98 10.79
C THR A 183 0.39 17.44 9.34
N THR A 184 -0.62 16.96 8.62
CA THR A 184 -0.80 17.28 7.21
C THR A 184 -2.21 17.66 6.86
N TRP A 185 -2.33 18.30 5.71
CA TRP A 185 -3.58 18.52 5.01
C TRP A 185 -3.31 18.31 3.53
N ARG A 186 -4.31 17.80 2.81
CA ARG A 186 -4.26 17.62 1.38
C ARG A 186 -5.59 18.04 0.76
N ASP A 187 -5.51 18.81 -0.32
CA ASP A 187 -6.61 19.07 -1.24
C ASP A 187 -6.11 18.89 -2.68
N GLY A 188 -6.59 17.84 -3.35
CA GLY A 188 -6.02 17.39 -4.63
C GLY A 188 -4.52 17.16 -4.53
N ASP A 189 -3.75 17.85 -5.36
CA ASP A 189 -2.29 17.77 -5.41
C ASP A 189 -1.59 18.71 -4.41
N ASP A 190 -2.32 19.59 -3.72
CA ASP A 190 -1.74 20.48 -2.71
C ASP A 190 -1.59 19.74 -1.38
N LEU A 191 -0.39 19.20 -1.13
CA LEU A 191 0.00 18.66 0.17
C LEU A 191 0.67 19.73 1.02
N ARG A 192 0.14 19.95 2.23
CA ARG A 192 0.73 20.81 3.25
C ARG A 192 1.18 20.00 4.46
N ILE A 193 2.40 20.27 4.91
CA ILE A 193 3.00 19.77 6.14
C ILE A 193 2.97 20.91 7.16
N PHE A 194 2.32 20.69 8.29
CA PHE A 194 2.22 21.66 9.36
C PHE A 194 3.16 21.33 10.51
N LEU A 195 3.80 22.39 11.00
CA LEU A 195 4.75 22.34 12.10
C LEU A 195 4.40 23.43 13.12
N ALA A 196 4.06 23.00 14.34
CA ALA A 196 3.92 23.91 15.46
C ALA A 196 5.29 24.11 16.13
N SER A 197 5.87 25.30 16.00
CA SER A 197 7.17 25.59 16.57
C SER A 197 7.09 26.81 17.46
N ARG A 198 7.34 26.62 18.76
CA ARG A 198 7.26 27.66 19.79
C ARG A 198 5.88 28.31 19.75
N PHE A 199 5.80 29.59 19.38
CA PHE A 199 4.57 30.38 19.33
C PHE A 199 4.10 30.61 17.89
N ARG A 200 4.58 29.82 16.92
CA ARG A 200 4.32 29.97 15.48
C ARG A 200 3.82 28.66 14.89
N LEU A 201 2.92 28.76 13.91
CA LEU A 201 2.51 27.64 13.06
C LEU A 201 3.06 27.86 11.65
N PHE A 202 3.78 26.87 11.15
CA PHE A 202 4.33 26.87 9.80
C PHE A 202 3.56 25.91 8.92
N SER A 203 3.31 26.32 7.68
CA SER A 203 2.79 25.47 6.61
C SER A 203 3.84 25.36 5.49
N ASN A 204 4.32 24.14 5.26
CA ASN A 204 5.32 23.82 4.24
C ASN A 204 4.64 22.98 3.14
N PRO A 205 4.88 23.26 1.85
CA PRO A 205 4.44 22.33 0.81
C PRO A 205 5.18 21.00 0.93
N GLY A 206 4.51 19.88 0.64
CA GLY A 206 5.10 18.54 0.70
C GLY A 206 6.26 18.36 -0.29
N LEU A 207 6.11 18.95 -1.48
CA LEU A 207 7.20 19.11 -2.44
C LEU A 207 7.78 20.51 -2.28
N CYS A 208 9.00 20.60 -1.76
CA CYS A 208 9.71 21.87 -1.69
C CYS A 208 11.09 21.76 -2.32
N PHE A 209 11.16 22.05 -3.62
CA PHE A 209 12.42 22.25 -4.33
C PHE A 209 12.68 23.75 -4.36
N PHE A 210 13.72 24.19 -3.65
CA PHE A 210 14.26 25.57 -3.59
C PHE A 210 13.23 26.73 -3.63
N GLY A 211 13.01 27.38 -2.49
CA GLY A 211 12.37 28.70 -2.45
C GLY A 211 10.84 28.72 -2.32
N CYS A 212 10.23 27.72 -1.68
CA CYS A 212 8.79 27.74 -1.46
C CYS A 212 8.34 28.94 -0.61
N ASP A 213 7.30 29.61 -1.07
CA ASP A 213 6.59 30.64 -0.32
C ASP A 213 6.11 30.05 1.02
N ARG A 214 6.75 30.55 2.08
CA ARG A 214 6.47 30.18 3.46
C ARG A 214 5.25 30.96 3.91
N ILE A 215 4.23 30.26 4.41
CA ILE A 215 3.15 30.91 5.14
C ILE A 215 3.37 30.64 6.63
N VAL A 216 3.67 31.71 7.36
CA VAL A 216 3.55 31.74 8.82
C VAL A 216 2.11 32.12 9.11
N LEU A 217 1.39 31.24 9.78
CA LEU A 217 0.00 31.45 10.21
C LEU A 217 -0.03 32.05 11.62
#